data_AF-A0A828T3Y5-F1
#
_entry.id   AF-A0A828T3Y5-F1
#
_cell.length_a   1.000
_cell.length_b   1.000
_cell.length_c   1.000
_cell.angle_alpha   90.00
_cell.angle_beta   90.00
_cell.angle_gamma   90.00
#
_symmetry.space_group_name_H-M   'P 1'
#
loop_
_entity.id
_entity.type
_entity.pdbx_description
1 polymer ?
#
loop_
_entity_poly.entity_id
_entity_poly.type
_entity_poly.pdbx_seq_one_letter_code
_entity_poly.pdbx_strand_id
1 'polypeptide(L)'
;MEGKYYTTKYQTPQGKGVNFTIDANKQKRNFALCLYHLNNKYSTSRIEEMFEFGEYVVKIEDELEFDKRIKNGAKENKYQIYSRDVLYYRDESIKDEMKIMDLMTNSLDDLSFIKRKEIFSYQNEYRYLIVDELEERKNIRFEIGDLKDLATIMSKSEFLKTL
;
A
#
# COMPACT_ATOMS: atom_id res chain seq x y z
N MET A 1 -10.43 7.87 -0.86
CA MET A 1 -9.70 8.12 0.40
C MET A 1 -8.89 6.88 0.71
N GLU A 2 -7.67 7.05 1.20
CA GLU A 2 -6.79 5.95 1.59
C GLU A 2 -7.18 5.41 2.97
N GLY A 3 -7.02 4.11 3.20
CA GLY A 3 -7.39 3.47 4.46
C GLY A 3 -8.90 3.37 4.73
N LYS A 4 -9.73 3.64 3.71
CA LYS A 4 -11.19 3.57 3.78
C LYS A 4 -11.76 2.83 2.58
N TYR A 5 -12.78 2.00 2.83
CA TYR A 5 -13.60 1.43 1.78
C TYR A 5 -14.78 2.36 1.49
N TYR A 6 -15.09 2.57 0.21
CA TYR A 6 -16.17 3.43 -0.25
C TYR A 6 -17.00 2.67 -1.30
N THR A 7 -18.32 2.72 -1.17
CA THR A 7 -19.27 2.08 -2.09
C THR A 7 -20.51 2.95 -2.31
N THR A 8 -20.96 3.05 -3.55
CA THR A 8 -22.21 3.74 -3.95
C THR A 8 -23.27 2.78 -4.46
N LYS A 9 -23.09 1.47 -4.26
CA LYS A 9 -23.90 0.42 -4.91
C LYS A 9 -25.29 0.23 -4.31
N TYR A 10 -25.54 0.82 -3.16
CA TYR A 10 -26.74 0.55 -2.38
C TYR A 10 -27.83 1.57 -2.68
N GLN A 11 -29.08 1.13 -2.59
CA GLN A 11 -30.25 1.98 -2.72
C GLN A 11 -31.26 1.65 -1.64
N THR A 12 -31.98 2.67 -1.19
CA THR A 12 -33.19 2.49 -0.36
C THR A 12 -34.27 1.73 -1.15
N PRO A 13 -35.29 1.15 -0.48
CA PRO A 13 -36.43 0.56 -1.17
C PRO A 13 -37.16 1.51 -2.13
N GLN A 14 -37.01 2.83 -1.94
CA GLN A 14 -37.56 3.86 -2.81
C GLN A 14 -36.63 4.25 -3.98
N GLY A 15 -35.55 3.49 -4.22
CA GLY A 15 -34.60 3.72 -5.32
C GLY A 15 -33.63 4.88 -5.10
N LYS A 16 -33.60 5.49 -3.91
CA LYS A 16 -32.61 6.54 -3.61
C LYS A 16 -31.24 5.92 -3.31
N GLY A 17 -30.20 6.39 -3.98
CA GLY A 17 -28.82 5.97 -3.76
C GLY A 17 -28.35 6.19 -2.32
N VAL A 18 -27.58 5.24 -1.81
CA VAL A 18 -26.96 5.26 -0.49
C VAL A 18 -25.46 5.01 -0.67
N ASN A 19 -24.66 5.93 -0.13
CA ASN A 19 -23.21 5.86 -0.18
C ASN A 19 -22.69 5.48 1.21
N PHE A 20 -21.86 4.45 1.29
CA PHE A 20 -21.21 4.04 2.53
C PHE A 20 -19.72 4.29 2.48
N THR A 21 -19.16 4.63 3.63
CA THR A 21 -17.72 4.59 3.88
C THR A 21 -17.48 3.75 5.12
N ILE A 22 -16.61 2.76 4.99
CA ILE A 22 -16.16 1.92 6.10
C ILE A 22 -14.71 2.28 6.38
N ASP A 23 -14.41 2.54 7.65
CA ASP A 23 -13.05 2.70 8.13
C ASP A 23 -12.85 1.90 9.42
N ALA A 24 -11.60 1.67 9.78
CA ALA A 24 -11.24 0.82 10.91
C ALA A 24 -11.57 1.45 12.28
N ASN A 25 -11.97 2.73 12.31
CA ASN A 25 -12.17 3.54 13.52
C ASN A 25 -11.07 3.35 14.59
N LYS A 26 -9.81 3.15 14.16
CA LYS A 26 -8.67 2.93 15.07
C LYS A 26 -8.19 4.29 15.59
N GLN A 27 -8.08 4.42 16.91
CA GLN A 27 -7.42 5.56 17.57
C GLN A 27 -5.89 5.48 17.42
N LYS A 28 -5.36 4.26 17.28
CA LYS A 28 -3.93 3.95 17.18
C LYS A 28 -3.41 4.10 15.74
N ARG A 29 -2.15 4.51 15.59
CA ARG A 29 -1.53 4.84 14.30
C ARG A 29 -0.71 3.67 13.77
N ASN A 30 -1.07 3.19 12.58
CA ASN A 30 -0.21 2.32 11.80
C ASN A 30 0.78 3.16 10.98
N PHE A 31 1.97 2.60 10.72
CA PHE A 31 2.99 3.23 9.89
C PHE A 31 3.21 2.40 8.64
N ALA A 32 3.11 3.03 7.47
CA ALA A 32 3.31 2.37 6.18
C ALA A 32 4.59 2.87 5.50
N LEU A 33 5.43 1.95 5.06
CA LEU A 33 6.42 2.19 4.02
C LEU A 33 5.84 1.69 2.70
N CYS A 34 5.67 2.58 1.73
CA CYS A 34 5.10 2.30 0.42
C CYS A 34 6.20 2.27 -0.64
N LEU A 35 6.18 1.25 -1.50
CA LEU A 35 7.10 1.07 -2.63
C LEU A 35 6.29 0.85 -3.90
N TYR A 36 6.82 1.25 -5.05
CA TYR A 36 6.27 0.85 -6.35
C TYR A 36 6.80 -0.53 -6.71
N HIS A 37 5.90 -1.50 -6.94
CA HIS A 37 6.28 -2.88 -7.25
C HIS A 37 6.38 -3.09 -8.77
N LEU A 38 7.50 -3.60 -9.26
CA LEU A 38 7.72 -3.89 -10.69
C LEU A 38 7.25 -5.30 -11.09
N ASN A 39 6.03 -5.68 -10.71
CA ASN A 39 5.49 -7.05 -10.88
C ASN A 39 4.60 -7.26 -12.12
N ASN A 40 4.57 -6.31 -13.06
CA ASN A 40 3.73 -6.32 -14.28
C ASN A 40 2.22 -6.48 -14.06
N LYS A 41 1.72 -6.36 -12.81
CA LYS A 41 0.31 -6.55 -12.47
C LYS A 41 -0.58 -5.40 -12.96
N TYR A 42 -0.03 -4.20 -13.02
CA TYR A 42 -0.69 -3.00 -13.52
C TYR A 42 0.18 -2.30 -14.56
N SER A 43 -0.48 -1.51 -15.43
CA SER A 43 0.20 -0.75 -16.46
C SER A 43 1.10 0.33 -15.84
N THR A 44 2.33 0.42 -16.34
CA THR A 44 3.30 1.48 -16.04
C THR A 44 3.01 2.78 -16.79
N SER A 45 1.96 2.85 -17.63
CA SER A 45 1.63 4.03 -18.46
C SER A 45 1.40 5.31 -17.66
N ARG A 46 0.97 5.19 -16.40
CA ARG A 46 0.71 6.31 -15.49
C ARG A 46 1.78 6.45 -14.41
N ILE A 47 2.91 5.74 -14.52
CA ILE A 47 3.99 5.82 -13.53
C ILE A 47 4.57 7.22 -13.42
N GLU A 48 4.44 8.04 -14.47
CA GLU A 48 4.95 9.40 -14.44
C GLU A 48 4.26 10.31 -13.42
N GLU A 49 3.03 9.96 -13.03
CA GLU A 49 2.31 10.62 -11.93
C GLU A 49 3.02 10.42 -10.58
N MET A 50 3.87 9.39 -10.45
CA MET A 50 4.73 9.16 -9.28
C MET A 50 6.02 9.98 -9.30
N PHE A 51 6.32 10.76 -10.33
CA PHE A 51 7.55 11.56 -10.35
C PHE A 51 7.39 12.98 -9.80
N GLU A 52 6.21 13.32 -9.28
CA GLU A 52 6.07 14.50 -8.42
C GLU A 52 6.93 14.39 -7.14
N PHE A 53 7.36 13.16 -6.77
CA PHE A 53 8.07 12.89 -5.53
C PHE A 53 9.60 13.05 -5.59
N GLY A 54 10.21 13.18 -6.78
CA GLY A 54 11.66 13.39 -6.90
C GLY A 54 12.26 13.06 -8.28
N GLU A 55 13.51 13.46 -8.47
CA GLU A 55 14.25 13.28 -9.74
C GLU A 55 14.99 11.94 -9.85
N TYR A 56 15.22 11.27 -8.71
CA TYR A 56 15.94 10.00 -8.62
C TYR A 56 15.06 8.90 -8.06
N VAL A 57 15.33 7.67 -8.50
CA VAL A 57 14.69 6.44 -8.03
C VAL A 57 15.74 5.56 -7.38
N VAL A 58 15.41 5.03 -6.20
CA VAL A 58 16.13 3.92 -5.59
C VAL A 58 15.41 2.64 -6.01
N LYS A 59 16.03 1.88 -6.91
CA LYS A 59 15.50 0.62 -7.41
C LYS A 59 16.09 -0.53 -6.60
N ILE A 60 15.24 -1.26 -5.89
CA ILE A 60 15.64 -2.48 -5.19
C ILE A 60 15.75 -3.60 -6.24
N GLU A 61 16.95 -4.16 -6.38
CA GLU A 61 17.26 -5.24 -7.34
C GLU A 61 17.11 -6.63 -6.70
N ASP A 62 17.36 -6.76 -5.40
CA ASP A 62 17.13 -7.99 -4.62
C ASP A 62 15.99 -7.78 -3.61
N GLU A 63 14.76 -8.01 -4.07
CA GLU A 63 13.55 -7.87 -3.24
C GLU A 63 13.54 -8.84 -2.05
N LEU A 64 14.08 -10.05 -2.22
CA LEU A 64 14.07 -11.08 -1.18
C LEU A 64 14.97 -10.70 0.00
N GLU A 65 16.19 -10.24 -0.30
CA GLU A 65 17.11 -9.79 0.75
C GLU A 65 16.61 -8.48 1.38
N PHE A 66 16.02 -7.57 0.60
CA PHE A 66 15.39 -6.36 1.15
C PHE A 66 14.25 -6.69 2.12
N ASP A 67 13.31 -7.56 1.73
CA ASP A 67 12.20 -8.00 2.55
C ASP A 67 12.68 -8.67 3.86
N LYS A 68 13.70 -9.52 3.74
CA LYS A 68 14.34 -10.17 4.89
C LYS A 68 14.96 -9.15 5.84
N ARG A 69 15.68 -8.13 5.34
CA ARG A 69 16.30 -7.07 6.17
C ARG A 69 15.25 -6.24 6.89
N ILE A 70 14.19 -5.83 6.20
CA ILE A 70 13.07 -5.09 6.81
C ILE A 70 12.39 -5.91 7.92
N LYS A 71 12.08 -7.18 7.65
CA LYS A 71 11.43 -8.06 8.63
C LYS A 71 12.32 -8.36 9.83
N ASN A 72 13.62 -8.54 9.62
CA ASN A 72 14.58 -8.73 10.71
C ASN A 72 14.68 -7.48 11.59
N GLY A 73 14.87 -6.30 10.99
CA GLY A 73 14.92 -5.05 11.73
C GLY A 73 13.63 -4.77 12.52
N ALA A 74 12.47 -5.05 11.93
CA ALA A 74 11.18 -4.96 12.62
C ALA A 74 11.10 -5.94 13.81
N LYS A 75 11.51 -7.20 13.62
CA LYS A 75 11.51 -8.24 14.66
C LYS A 75 12.44 -7.90 15.83
N GLU A 76 13.65 -7.43 15.56
CA GLU A 76 14.62 -7.01 16.59
C GLU A 76 14.07 -5.86 17.45
N ASN A 77 13.27 -4.99 16.83
CA ASN A 77 12.60 -3.88 17.51
C ASN A 77 11.20 -4.24 18.06
N LYS A 78 10.82 -5.52 18.00
CA LYS A 78 9.54 -6.07 18.51
C LYS A 78 8.30 -5.45 17.85
N TYR A 79 8.42 -5.02 16.60
CA TYR A 79 7.27 -4.56 15.82
C TYR A 79 6.55 -5.72 15.16
N GLN A 80 5.22 -5.63 15.14
CA GLN A 80 4.39 -6.46 14.30
C GLN A 80 4.32 -5.84 12.91
N ILE A 81 4.75 -6.59 11.90
CA ILE A 81 4.84 -6.12 10.52
C ILE A 81 4.03 -7.02 9.58
N TYR A 82 3.31 -6.39 8.67
CA TYR A 82 2.63 -7.03 7.55
C TYR A 82 3.20 -6.49 6.25
N SER A 83 3.38 -7.34 5.25
CA SER A 83 3.79 -6.89 3.91
C SER A 83 3.04 -7.60 2.80
N ARG A 84 2.62 -6.85 1.78
CA ARG A 84 1.95 -7.35 0.56
C ARG A 84 1.66 -6.21 -0.43
N ASP A 85 1.29 -6.62 -1.65
CA ASP A 85 0.67 -5.74 -2.63
C ASP A 85 -0.66 -5.15 -2.14
N VAL A 86 -0.92 -3.90 -2.50
CA VAL A 86 -2.23 -3.27 -2.34
C VAL A 86 -3.26 -3.92 -3.27
N LEU A 87 -4.43 -4.20 -2.72
CA LEU A 87 -5.61 -4.62 -3.46
C LEU A 87 -6.34 -3.38 -4.00
N TYR A 88 -6.30 -3.23 -5.32
CA TYR A 88 -7.01 -2.18 -6.02
C TYR A 88 -8.44 -2.62 -6.40
N TYR A 89 -9.42 -2.14 -5.65
CA TYR A 89 -10.84 -2.50 -5.86
C TYR A 89 -11.55 -1.53 -6.79
N ARG A 90 -12.60 -2.03 -7.45
CA ARG A 90 -13.53 -1.23 -8.23
C ARG A 90 -14.85 -1.10 -7.50
N ASP A 91 -15.54 0.01 -7.71
CA ASP A 91 -16.90 0.21 -7.22
C ASP A 91 -17.95 -0.14 -8.29
N GLU A 92 -17.72 -1.22 -9.04
CA GLU A 92 -18.57 -1.61 -10.19
C GLU A 92 -19.56 -2.73 -9.85
N SER A 93 -19.15 -3.74 -9.06
CA SER A 93 -19.99 -4.91 -8.77
C SER A 93 -20.00 -5.34 -7.31
N ILE A 94 -21.05 -6.08 -6.90
CA ILE A 94 -21.12 -6.73 -5.58
C ILE A 94 -19.95 -7.71 -5.38
N LYS A 95 -19.45 -8.35 -6.45
CA LYS A 95 -18.30 -9.27 -6.34
C LYS A 95 -17.02 -8.58 -5.89
N ASP A 96 -16.82 -7.32 -6.31
CA ASP A 96 -15.66 -6.53 -5.88
C ASP A 96 -15.74 -6.20 -4.39
N GLU A 97 -16.96 -5.94 -3.90
CA GLU A 97 -17.22 -5.70 -2.49
C GLU A 97 -17.01 -6.95 -1.64
N MET A 98 -17.47 -8.12 -2.10
CA MET A 98 -17.27 -9.38 -1.38
C MET A 98 -15.78 -9.67 -1.12
N LYS A 99 -14.89 -9.37 -2.08
CA LYS A 99 -13.44 -9.52 -1.89
C LYS A 99 -12.88 -8.59 -0.80
N ILE A 100 -13.40 -7.37 -0.71
CA ILE A 100 -12.98 -6.42 0.31
C ILE A 100 -13.55 -6.79 1.68
N MET A 101 -14.80 -7.24 1.73
CA MET A 101 -15.42 -7.73 2.95
C MET A 101 -14.70 -8.97 3.49
N ASP A 102 -14.37 -9.93 2.63
CA ASP A 102 -13.60 -11.12 2.98
C ASP A 102 -12.22 -10.75 3.58
N LEU A 103 -11.52 -9.80 2.94
CA LEU A 103 -10.26 -9.28 3.45
C LEU A 103 -10.43 -8.66 4.87
N MET A 104 -11.48 -7.88 5.08
CA MET A 104 -11.78 -7.26 6.39
C MET A 104 -12.16 -8.27 7.48
N THR A 105 -12.60 -9.49 7.14
CA THR A 105 -12.87 -10.53 8.15
C THR A 105 -11.59 -11.07 8.81
N ASN A 106 -10.43 -10.93 8.15
CA ASN A 106 -9.15 -11.41 8.68
C ASN A 106 -8.55 -10.43 9.70
N SER A 107 -8.42 -9.15 9.32
CA SER A 107 -8.01 -8.08 10.23
C SER A 107 -8.49 -6.72 9.74
N LEU A 108 -8.87 -5.84 10.67
CA LEU A 108 -9.11 -4.43 10.35
C LEU A 108 -7.85 -3.71 9.85
N ASP A 109 -6.65 -4.25 10.10
CA ASP A 109 -5.40 -3.73 9.51
C ASP A 109 -5.34 -3.92 7.99
N ASP A 110 -6.08 -4.88 7.45
CA ASP A 110 -6.11 -5.15 6.02
C ASP A 110 -6.75 -4.01 5.22
N LEU A 111 -7.53 -3.12 5.85
CA LEU A 111 -7.97 -1.85 5.27
C LEU A 111 -6.80 -0.94 4.86
N SER A 112 -5.63 -1.12 5.47
CA SER A 112 -4.39 -0.43 5.10
C SER A 112 -3.79 -0.97 3.81
N PHE A 113 -4.38 -1.99 3.18
CA PHE A 113 -3.92 -2.58 1.91
C PHE A 113 -4.98 -2.48 0.81
N ILE A 114 -5.97 -1.59 0.93
CA ILE A 114 -6.97 -1.37 -0.12
C ILE A 114 -6.93 0.04 -0.68
N LYS A 115 -7.08 0.17 -2.01
CA LYS A 115 -7.20 1.45 -2.71
C LYS A 115 -8.21 1.36 -3.86
N ARG A 116 -8.85 2.47 -4.21
CA ARG A 116 -9.73 2.54 -5.40
C ARG A 116 -8.89 2.46 -6.67
N LYS A 117 -9.20 1.51 -7.54
CA LYS A 117 -8.43 1.21 -8.74
C LYS A 117 -8.37 2.38 -9.70
N GLU A 118 -9.50 3.01 -9.99
CA GLU A 118 -9.62 4.08 -11.00
C GLU A 118 -8.74 5.29 -10.64
N ILE A 119 -8.60 5.54 -9.34
CA ILE A 119 -7.89 6.69 -8.80
C ILE A 119 -6.41 6.37 -8.59
N PHE A 120 -6.09 5.21 -8.00
CA PHE A 120 -4.77 4.97 -7.42
C PHE A 120 -3.97 3.81 -8.03
N SER A 121 -4.51 3.04 -8.99
CA SER A 121 -3.79 1.86 -9.49
C SER A 121 -2.47 2.16 -10.18
N TYR A 122 -2.25 3.41 -10.60
CA TYR A 122 -0.97 3.88 -11.14
C TYR A 122 0.17 3.81 -10.14
N GLN A 123 -0.11 3.68 -8.84
CA GLN A 123 0.90 3.62 -7.78
C GLN A 123 1.53 2.23 -7.64
N ASN A 124 0.89 1.19 -8.19
CA ASN A 124 1.25 -0.23 -8.09
C ASN A 124 1.97 -0.61 -6.79
N GLU A 125 1.32 -0.35 -5.67
CA GLU A 125 1.97 -0.18 -4.38
C GLU A 125 2.17 -1.52 -3.67
N TYR A 126 3.40 -1.79 -3.22
CA TYR A 126 3.70 -2.79 -2.21
C TYR A 126 3.94 -2.07 -0.88
N ARG A 127 3.36 -2.60 0.20
CA ARG A 127 3.43 -1.94 1.52
C ARG A 127 4.06 -2.84 2.54
N TYR A 128 4.88 -2.22 3.38
CA TYR A 128 5.21 -2.71 4.72
C TYR A 128 4.41 -1.90 5.74
N LEU A 129 3.52 -2.55 6.47
CA LEU A 129 2.68 -1.95 7.50
C LEU A 129 3.17 -2.39 8.88
N ILE A 130 3.58 -1.44 9.71
CA ILE A 130 3.82 -1.68 11.12
C ILE A 130 2.58 -1.29 11.89
N VAL A 131 2.06 -2.26 12.64
CA VAL A 131 0.98 -2.03 13.60
C VAL A 131 1.65 -1.59 14.90
N ASP A 132 1.57 -0.30 15.18
CA ASP A 132 2.05 0.26 16.45
C ASP A 132 0.86 0.57 17.33
N GLU A 133 0.84 -0.09 18.48
CA GLU A 133 -0.23 0.07 19.44
C GLU A 133 -0.04 1.23 20.41
N LEU A 134 1.09 1.95 20.29
CA LEU A 134 1.48 3.06 21.14
C LEU A 134 1.06 4.40 20.52
N GLU A 135 0.25 5.18 21.22
CA GLU A 135 -0.44 6.37 20.67
C GLU A 135 0.49 7.57 20.41
N GLU A 136 1.69 7.62 21.00
CA GLU A 136 2.48 8.85 21.04
C GLU A 136 3.55 8.99 19.95
N ARG A 137 3.79 7.97 19.12
CA ARG A 137 4.88 8.02 18.14
C ARG A 137 4.49 8.81 16.89
N LYS A 138 5.39 9.70 16.46
CA LYS A 138 5.26 10.44 15.19
C LYS A 138 5.89 9.70 14.01
N ASN A 139 6.89 8.88 14.27
CA ASN A 139 7.56 8.04 13.27
C ASN A 139 8.14 6.80 13.94
N ILE A 140 8.46 5.81 13.10
CA ILE A 140 9.21 4.61 13.46
C ILE A 140 10.51 4.60 12.65
N ARG A 141 11.60 4.21 13.30
CA ARG A 141 12.91 4.04 12.68
C ARG A 141 13.58 2.81 13.28
N PHE A 142 14.17 1.99 12.42
CA PHE A 142 15.06 0.90 12.79
C PHE A 142 16.06 0.67 11.66
N GLU A 143 17.20 0.08 11.99
CA GLU A 143 18.29 -0.18 11.06
C GLU A 143 18.03 -1.44 10.24
N ILE A 144 18.39 -1.41 8.96
CA ILE A 144 18.29 -2.55 8.03
C ILE A 144 19.60 -2.80 7.26
N GLY A 145 20.68 -2.12 7.63
CA GLY A 145 21.97 -2.14 6.92
C GLY A 145 22.05 -1.17 5.73
N ASP A 146 23.23 -1.13 5.09
CA ASP A 146 23.44 -0.42 3.82
C ASP A 146 22.64 -1.13 2.71
N LEU A 147 22.17 -0.37 1.71
CA LEU A 147 21.41 -0.88 0.57
C LEU A 147 22.22 -0.90 -0.73
N LYS A 148 23.47 -0.40 -0.73
CA LYS A 148 24.30 -0.37 -1.94
C LYS A 148 24.54 -1.74 -2.58
N ASP A 149 24.42 -2.82 -1.81
CA ASP A 149 24.58 -4.19 -2.28
C ASP A 149 23.34 -4.76 -2.95
N LEU A 150 22.16 -4.15 -2.73
CA LEU A 150 20.86 -4.65 -3.18
C LEU A 150 20.03 -3.63 -3.96
N ALA A 151 20.48 -2.38 -4.06
CA ALA A 151 19.77 -1.30 -4.71
C ALA A 151 20.67 -0.47 -5.61
N THR A 152 20.08 0.00 -6.72
CA THR A 152 20.70 0.96 -7.63
C THR A 152 20.00 2.32 -7.51
N ILE A 153 20.75 3.39 -7.73
CA ILE A 153 20.19 4.75 -7.82
C ILE A 153 20.30 5.17 -9.27
N MET A 154 19.19 5.64 -9.84
CA MET A 154 19.16 6.13 -11.22
C MET A 154 18.22 7.33 -11.34
N SER A 155 18.43 8.17 -12.34
CA SER A 155 17.51 9.27 -12.62
C SER A 155 16.16 8.74 -13.12
N LYS A 156 15.10 9.52 -12.94
CA LYS A 156 13.78 9.28 -13.54
C LYS A 156 13.91 8.93 -15.04
N SER A 157 14.69 9.71 -15.77
CA SER A 157 14.84 9.58 -17.23
C SER A 157 15.48 8.26 -17.64
N GLU A 158 16.40 7.74 -16.82
CA GLU A 158 17.02 6.44 -17.04
C GLU A 158 16.08 5.32 -16.64
N PHE A 159 15.41 5.44 -15.49
CA PHE A 159 14.44 4.47 -15.02
C PHE A 159 13.31 4.24 -16.02
N LEU A 160 12.76 5.31 -16.60
CA LEU A 160 11.70 5.23 -17.61
C LEU A 160 12.11 4.44 -18.87
N LYS A 161 13.40 4.35 -19.19
CA LYS A 161 13.89 3.53 -20.31
C LYS A 161 13.99 2.04 -19.98
N THR A 162 13.83 1.67 -18.71
CA THR A 162 13.88 0.28 -18.22
C THR A 162 12.50 -0.35 -18.05
N LEU A 163 11.43 0.45 -18.18
CA LEU A 163 10.03 0.03 -18.10
C LEU A 163 9.50 -0.40 -19.47
#